data_AF-A0AAW2NLK6-F1
#
_entry.id   AF-A0AAW2NLK6-F1
#
_cell.length_a   1.000
_cell.length_b   1.000
_cell.length_c   1.000
_cell.angle_alpha   90.00
_cell.angle_beta   90.00
_cell.angle_gamma   90.00
#
_symmetry.space_group_name_H-M   'P 1'
#
loop_
_entity.id
_entity.type
_entity.pdbx_description
1 polymer ?
#
loop_
_entity_poly.entity_id
_entity_poly.type
_entity_poly.pdbx_seq_one_letter_code
_entity_poly.pdbx_strand_id
1 'polypeptide(L)'
;MELYSSFVSHSTPDLSFSSSLSPFPFQTHLKLPKFSSNFNILAVAVDPKELPQNSPQRLLKELAERKKVVSPKKRALPKRFILKPPLDDAKLAERFLNSPQLSLKSFPLLSSCLPSSRLNNADKTWMDEYLLEAKQALGYPLEPSESYGDDNPAKQFDTLLYLAFQHPHCERTNARHVRSGHSRLWFLGQYVLEMALCEFFLQRYPRESPGPMRERVYALIGKRFLPKWIKAASLQNLIFQSDDMDKLIRKDREPPVKSVFWALFGAIYLCFGMPEVYRVLFEVFGMDPEAEDCQPKLRRQLEDVDYVSVEFESRKLSWQDVAAYKPPEDALFAHPRLFRACVPPGMHRFRGNIWDYDSRPQVMKTLGYPLSMVDRIPEITEARNIELGLGLQLSFLHPSKYKFEHPRFCFERLEYVGQKIQDLVMAERLLMKHLDAPGRWLQEKHRRVLMNKFCGKYLREKYLHRFIIYSEQVQDAYEHNRRLRNPATTSVQQAIHGLAYAVYGKPDVRRLMFEVFDFEQIQPKVV
;
A
#
# COMPACT_ATOMS: atom_id res chain seq x y z
N MET A 1 -76.21 5.88 -1.27
CA MET A 1 -76.46 7.22 -0.70
C MET A 1 -75.36 8.14 -1.20
N GLU A 2 -75.70 8.99 -2.17
CA GLU A 2 -75.66 10.47 -2.03
C GLU A 2 -74.69 11.08 -0.98
N LEU A 3 -73.88 12.12 -1.25
CA LEU A 3 -73.62 13.03 -2.41
C LEU A 3 -72.14 13.54 -2.29
N TYR A 4 -71.51 14.37 -3.16
CA TYR A 4 -71.89 15.20 -4.32
C TYR A 4 -70.70 15.27 -5.34
N SER A 5 -70.94 15.71 -6.58
CA SER A 5 -69.95 15.89 -7.70
C SER A 5 -69.44 17.33 -7.86
N SER A 6 -68.32 17.62 -8.56
CA SER A 6 -68.22 17.86 -10.04
C SER A 6 -66.75 17.80 -10.53
N PHE A 7 -66.34 17.38 -11.74
CA PHE A 7 -66.63 17.79 -13.14
C PHE A 7 -66.21 19.26 -13.50
N VAL A 8 -65.49 19.59 -14.60
CA VAL A 8 -64.61 18.80 -15.52
C VAL A 8 -63.73 19.69 -16.46
N SER A 9 -62.53 19.22 -16.82
CA SER A 9 -61.72 19.46 -18.06
C SER A 9 -61.27 20.83 -18.62
N HIS A 10 -60.07 20.78 -19.25
CA HIS A 10 -59.59 21.45 -20.50
C HIS A 10 -58.84 22.81 -20.54
N SER A 11 -57.76 22.77 -21.36
CA SER A 11 -57.09 23.82 -22.17
C SER A 11 -56.49 25.09 -21.52
N THR A 12 -55.15 25.11 -21.51
CA THR A 12 -54.24 26.18 -22.03
C THR A 12 -54.77 27.60 -22.28
N PRO A 13 -53.99 28.60 -21.84
CA PRO A 13 -53.66 29.77 -22.65
C PRO A 13 -52.20 29.71 -23.17
N ASP A 14 -52.03 29.76 -24.49
CA ASP A 14 -50.80 30.30 -25.08
C ASP A 14 -50.83 31.84 -24.95
N LEU A 15 -49.65 32.47 -24.76
CA LEU A 15 -49.42 33.82 -25.28
C LEU A 15 -47.92 34.08 -25.47
N SER A 16 -47.46 33.91 -26.71
CA SER A 16 -46.13 34.28 -27.19
C SER A 16 -46.04 35.77 -27.53
N PHE A 17 -44.84 36.37 -27.42
CA PHE A 17 -44.26 37.43 -28.30
C PHE A 17 -42.94 37.93 -27.65
N SER A 18 -41.86 38.28 -28.35
CA SER A 18 -41.58 38.20 -29.80
C SER A 18 -40.08 38.10 -30.11
N SER A 19 -39.77 37.53 -31.28
CA SER A 19 -38.61 37.82 -32.13
C SER A 19 -38.57 39.32 -32.55
N SER A 20 -37.50 39.95 -33.06
CA SER A 20 -36.07 39.62 -33.24
C SER A 20 -35.33 40.84 -33.84
N LEU A 21 -34.03 40.70 -34.14
CA LEU A 21 -33.23 41.47 -35.12
C LEU A 21 -32.78 42.91 -34.78
N SER A 22 -31.53 43.15 -35.22
CA SER A 22 -30.77 44.41 -35.25
C SER A 22 -31.30 45.43 -36.29
N PRO A 23 -30.97 46.73 -36.19
CA PRO A 23 -29.73 47.20 -36.83
C PRO A 23 -28.92 48.30 -36.09
N PHE A 24 -27.67 48.51 -36.52
CA PHE A 24 -26.84 49.68 -36.22
C PHE A 24 -27.39 50.97 -36.87
N PRO A 25 -27.05 52.16 -36.36
CA PRO A 25 -25.96 52.94 -37.00
C PRO A 25 -25.02 53.71 -36.05
N PHE A 26 -23.75 53.83 -36.50
CA PHE A 26 -22.91 55.06 -36.64
C PHE A 26 -23.26 56.35 -35.86
N GLN A 27 -22.35 57.25 -35.46
CA GLN A 27 -20.88 57.50 -35.58
C GLN A 27 -20.55 58.67 -34.58
N THR A 28 -19.35 59.13 -34.16
CA THR A 28 -17.88 58.91 -34.33
C THR A 28 -17.15 59.68 -33.17
N HIS A 29 -15.83 59.91 -33.00
CA HIS A 29 -14.53 59.62 -33.65
C HIS A 29 -13.48 59.71 -32.49
N LEU A 30 -12.39 58.92 -32.34
CA LEU A 30 -11.15 58.75 -33.11
C LEU A 30 -10.48 57.42 -32.61
N LYS A 31 -10.19 56.41 -33.44
CA LYS A 31 -8.94 56.20 -34.22
C LYS A 31 -7.66 56.33 -33.38
N LEU A 32 -7.05 55.21 -32.89
CA LEU A 32 -6.13 54.24 -33.54
C LEU A 32 -4.64 54.66 -33.41
N PRO A 33 -3.64 53.73 -33.46
CA PRO A 33 -3.72 52.28 -33.71
C PRO A 33 -3.10 51.36 -32.63
N LYS A 34 -3.29 50.04 -32.80
CA LYS A 34 -2.43 49.02 -32.17
C LYS A 34 -1.10 48.95 -32.94
N PHE A 35 0.01 48.73 -32.24
CA PHE A 35 1.23 48.19 -32.84
C PHE A 35 1.64 46.90 -32.13
N SER A 36 1.86 45.84 -32.91
CA SER A 36 2.62 44.67 -32.49
C SER A 36 4.08 44.89 -32.83
N SER A 37 4.95 44.96 -31.82
CA SER A 37 6.39 44.82 -31.99
C SER A 37 7.01 44.12 -30.79
N ASN A 38 8.05 43.32 -31.05
CA ASN A 38 8.81 42.67 -29.99
C ASN A 38 9.74 43.71 -29.36
N PHE A 39 9.38 44.23 -28.17
CA PHE A 39 10.32 44.96 -27.34
C PHE A 39 11.32 43.98 -26.71
N ASN A 40 12.29 43.57 -27.52
CA ASN A 40 13.54 43.01 -27.04
C ASN A 40 14.19 44.07 -26.15
N ILE A 41 14.12 43.89 -24.84
CA ILE A 41 15.03 44.57 -23.91
C ILE A 41 16.41 43.97 -24.18
N LEU A 42 17.14 44.59 -25.11
CA LEU A 42 18.57 44.39 -25.30
C LEU A 42 19.27 44.96 -24.07
N ALA A 43 19.28 44.17 -23.00
CA ALA A 43 20.37 44.23 -22.04
C ALA A 43 21.64 43.99 -22.85
N VAL A 44 22.40 45.08 -23.09
CA VAL A 44 23.67 45.02 -23.79
C VAL A 44 24.57 44.10 -22.97
N ALA A 45 24.79 42.90 -23.49
CA ALA A 45 25.78 42.00 -22.95
C ALA A 45 27.14 42.65 -23.18
N VAL A 46 27.64 43.38 -22.17
CA VAL A 46 29.06 43.67 -22.07
C VAL A 46 29.74 42.32 -22.08
N ASP A 47 30.56 42.07 -23.12
CA ASP A 47 31.22 40.78 -23.28
C ASP A 47 31.89 40.35 -21.97
N PRO A 48 31.77 39.07 -21.57
CA PRO A 48 32.30 38.61 -20.30
C PRO A 48 33.84 38.69 -20.35
N LYS A 49 34.37 39.82 -19.86
CA LYS A 49 35.79 40.19 -19.88
C LYS A 49 36.65 38.93 -19.68
N GLU A 50 37.43 38.60 -20.69
CA GLU A 50 38.27 37.40 -20.65
C GLU A 50 39.08 37.40 -19.35
N LEU A 51 38.89 36.36 -18.54
CA LEU A 51 39.72 36.15 -17.36
C LEU A 51 41.19 36.08 -17.83
N PRO A 52 42.11 36.87 -17.24
CA PRO A 52 43.50 36.92 -17.70
C PRO A 52 44.10 35.51 -17.72
N GLN A 53 44.98 35.21 -18.69
CA GLN A 53 45.42 33.84 -19.00
C GLN A 53 45.90 33.04 -17.78
N ASN A 54 46.54 33.70 -16.80
CA ASN A 54 47.08 33.08 -15.59
C ASN A 54 46.09 33.04 -14.40
N SER A 55 44.79 33.28 -14.61
CA SER A 55 43.76 33.22 -13.56
C SER A 55 43.48 31.77 -13.12
N PRO A 56 43.55 31.45 -11.81
CA PRO A 56 43.23 30.10 -11.32
C PRO A 56 41.74 29.75 -11.54
N GLN A 57 40.85 30.74 -11.63
CA GLN A 57 39.43 30.53 -11.95
C GLN A 57 39.24 30.10 -13.41
N ARG A 58 40.01 30.65 -14.37
CA ARG A 58 40.03 30.19 -15.77
C ARG A 58 40.53 28.75 -15.86
N LEU A 59 41.60 28.44 -15.13
CA LEU A 59 42.19 27.10 -15.07
C LEU A 59 41.23 26.06 -14.47
N LEU A 60 40.52 26.38 -13.38
CA LEU A 60 39.46 25.53 -12.82
C LEU A 60 38.28 25.31 -13.77
N LYS A 61 37.88 26.36 -14.52
CA LYS A 61 36.82 26.26 -15.53
C LYS A 61 37.23 25.35 -16.70
N GLU A 62 38.44 25.52 -17.23
CA GLU A 62 39.00 24.61 -18.24
C GLU A 62 39.12 23.17 -17.73
N LEU A 63 39.55 22.94 -16.48
CA LEU A 63 39.60 21.59 -15.90
C LEU A 63 38.19 20.98 -15.76
N ALA A 64 37.16 21.78 -15.47
CA ALA A 64 35.77 21.32 -15.45
C ALA A 64 35.24 21.01 -16.87
N GLU A 65 35.63 21.76 -17.88
CA GLU A 65 35.22 21.56 -19.27
C GLU A 65 35.97 20.39 -19.92
N ARG A 66 37.29 20.25 -19.69
CA ARG A 66 38.08 19.06 -20.06
C ARG A 66 37.52 17.79 -19.40
N LYS A 67 37.04 17.86 -18.14
CA LYS A 67 36.31 16.75 -17.48
C LYS A 67 34.97 16.41 -18.16
N LYS A 68 34.25 17.36 -18.77
CA LYS A 68 33.04 17.09 -19.56
C LYS A 68 33.36 16.41 -20.90
N VAL A 69 34.44 16.82 -21.57
CA VAL A 69 34.78 16.35 -22.93
C VAL A 69 35.50 15.00 -22.95
N VAL A 70 36.40 14.74 -22.00
CA VAL A 70 37.32 13.57 -22.06
C VAL A 70 36.71 12.26 -21.55
N SER A 71 35.46 12.27 -21.04
CA SER A 71 34.78 11.04 -20.61
C SER A 71 33.80 10.50 -21.67
N PRO A 72 34.21 9.52 -22.52
CA PRO A 72 33.22 8.66 -23.15
C PRO A 72 32.38 8.00 -22.04
N LYS A 73 31.08 7.82 -22.27
CA LYS A 73 30.13 7.30 -21.26
C LYS A 73 30.42 5.83 -20.92
N LYS A 74 31.48 5.59 -20.13
CA LYS A 74 31.62 4.38 -19.31
C LYS A 74 30.39 4.31 -18.42
N ARG A 75 29.39 3.52 -18.84
CA ARG A 75 28.34 3.02 -17.95
C ARG A 75 29.09 2.48 -16.73
N ALA A 76 28.94 3.14 -15.58
CA ALA A 76 29.59 2.68 -14.36
C ALA A 76 29.21 1.22 -14.17
N LEU A 77 30.20 0.33 -14.11
CA LEU A 77 29.97 -1.12 -14.04
C LEU A 77 28.92 -1.36 -12.95
N PRO A 78 27.77 -2.00 -13.27
CA PRO A 78 26.63 -2.04 -12.37
C PRO A 78 27.12 -2.63 -11.05
N LYS A 79 26.99 -1.86 -9.96
CA LYS A 79 27.64 -2.17 -8.68
C LYS A 79 27.23 -3.58 -8.25
N ARG A 80 28.11 -4.56 -8.50
CA ARG A 80 27.89 -5.96 -8.14
C ARG A 80 28.00 -6.04 -6.63
N PHE A 81 26.86 -5.92 -5.96
CA PHE A 81 26.75 -6.31 -4.56
C PHE A 81 27.09 -7.79 -4.49
N ILE A 82 28.28 -8.10 -3.99
CA ILE A 82 28.64 -9.45 -3.55
C ILE A 82 27.84 -9.68 -2.27
N LEU A 83 26.58 -10.08 -2.45
CA LEU A 83 25.73 -10.59 -1.39
C LEU A 83 26.26 -11.98 -0.99
N LYS A 84 26.14 -12.35 0.29
CA LYS A 84 26.21 -13.77 0.66
C LYS A 84 25.15 -14.55 -0.13
N PRO A 85 25.37 -15.83 -0.46
CA PRO A 85 24.34 -16.66 -1.05
C PRO A 85 23.07 -16.62 -0.17
N PRO A 86 21.86 -16.58 -0.77
CA PRO A 86 20.63 -16.58 0.00
C PRO A 86 20.50 -17.86 0.84
N LEU A 87 19.72 -17.77 1.92
CA LEU A 87 19.31 -18.97 2.65
C LEU A 87 18.50 -19.89 1.74
N ASP A 88 18.72 -21.19 1.91
CA ASP A 88 18.05 -22.30 1.21
C ASP A 88 16.53 -22.23 1.41
N ASP A 89 15.78 -22.29 0.30
CA ASP A 89 14.34 -22.06 0.25
C ASP A 89 13.52 -23.13 0.96
N ALA A 90 13.98 -24.38 0.97
CA ALA A 90 13.31 -25.47 1.68
C ALA A 90 13.40 -25.24 3.19
N LYS A 91 14.61 -25.03 3.71
CA LYS A 91 14.87 -24.76 5.14
C LYS A 91 14.28 -23.42 5.60
N LEU A 92 14.15 -22.45 4.70
CA LEU A 92 13.44 -21.19 4.98
C LEU A 92 11.93 -21.40 5.06
N ALA A 93 11.34 -22.18 4.15
CA ALA A 93 9.90 -22.50 4.16
C ALA A 93 9.51 -23.34 5.38
N GLU A 94 10.28 -24.38 5.70
CA GLU A 94 10.11 -25.20 6.91
C GLU A 94 10.11 -24.33 8.19
N ARG A 95 11.05 -23.39 8.30
CA ARG A 95 11.09 -22.39 9.39
C ARG A 95 9.96 -21.37 9.37
N PHE A 96 9.30 -21.13 8.23
CA PHE A 96 8.10 -20.29 8.16
C PHE A 96 6.82 -21.03 8.59
N LEU A 97 6.78 -22.35 8.42
CA LEU A 97 5.60 -23.20 8.68
C LEU A 97 5.60 -23.74 10.11
N ASN A 98 6.75 -24.23 10.59
CA ASN A 98 6.90 -24.84 11.91
C ASN A 98 7.02 -23.81 13.06
N SER A 99 6.80 -22.53 12.78
CA SER A 99 6.92 -21.43 13.75
C SER A 99 5.52 -21.02 14.24
N PRO A 100 5.15 -21.27 15.53
CA PRO A 100 3.81 -20.98 16.08
C PRO A 100 3.57 -19.47 16.30
N GLN A 101 3.59 -18.67 15.22
CA GLN A 101 4.21 -17.33 15.17
C GLN A 101 5.75 -17.49 15.14
N LEU A 102 6.56 -16.65 14.45
CA LEU A 102 6.74 -15.23 14.77
C LEU A 102 6.72 -14.92 16.28
N SER A 103 7.20 -15.88 17.08
CA SER A 103 7.36 -15.74 18.52
C SER A 103 8.43 -14.70 18.84
N LEU A 104 8.16 -13.89 19.86
CA LEU A 104 8.96 -12.75 20.30
C LEU A 104 10.41 -13.13 20.66
N LYS A 105 10.63 -14.41 21.00
CA LYS A 105 11.82 -14.96 21.67
C LYS A 105 13.08 -15.15 20.78
N SER A 106 12.97 -15.13 19.45
CA SER A 106 14.15 -15.11 18.56
C SER A 106 13.79 -14.84 17.08
N PHE A 107 13.62 -13.56 16.72
CA PHE A 107 13.19 -13.19 15.37
C PHE A 107 14.31 -13.21 14.31
N PRO A 108 14.22 -14.04 13.24
CA PRO A 108 15.03 -13.86 12.03
C PRO A 108 14.62 -12.63 11.21
N LEU A 109 13.39 -12.12 11.36
CA LEU A 109 12.92 -10.92 10.65
C LEU A 109 13.48 -9.63 11.26
N LEU A 110 13.29 -9.41 12.57
CA LEU A 110 13.79 -8.22 13.28
C LEU A 110 15.31 -8.15 13.23
N SER A 111 16.01 -9.26 13.52
CA SER A 111 17.48 -9.30 13.44
C SER A 111 18.02 -9.00 12.04
N SER A 112 17.24 -9.25 10.99
CA SER A 112 17.60 -8.83 9.64
C SER A 112 17.54 -7.31 9.41
N CYS A 113 16.83 -6.53 10.24
CA CYS A 113 16.76 -5.07 10.15
C CYS A 113 17.75 -4.35 11.09
N LEU A 114 18.32 -5.07 12.07
CA LEU A 114 19.37 -4.56 12.95
C LEU A 114 20.69 -4.26 12.21
N PRO A 115 21.57 -3.41 12.76
CA PRO A 115 22.83 -3.09 12.11
C PRO A 115 23.79 -4.29 12.20
N SER A 116 24.39 -4.67 11.07
CA SER A 116 25.29 -5.84 10.97
C SER A 116 26.65 -5.67 11.65
N SER A 117 26.87 -4.55 12.35
CA SER A 117 28.02 -4.26 13.19
C SER A 117 27.59 -3.27 14.28
N ARG A 118 28.32 -3.24 15.41
CA ARG A 118 28.02 -2.33 16.53
C ARG A 118 28.00 -0.86 16.08
N LEU A 119 27.09 -0.10 16.68
CA LEU A 119 27.01 1.36 16.56
C LEU A 119 28.30 2.01 17.09
N ASN A 120 28.74 3.08 16.43
CA ASN A 120 29.94 3.83 16.76
C ASN A 120 29.66 4.97 17.76
N ASN A 121 30.69 5.67 18.24
CA ASN A 121 30.51 6.70 19.28
C ASN A 121 29.63 7.88 18.84
N ALA A 122 29.64 8.28 17.56
CA ALA A 122 28.77 9.35 17.05
C ALA A 122 27.32 8.87 16.84
N ASP A 123 27.11 7.57 16.62
CA ASP A 123 25.77 6.98 16.62
C ASP A 123 25.19 7.03 18.05
N LYS A 124 26.02 6.75 19.06
CA LYS A 124 25.65 6.81 20.48
C LYS A 124 25.33 8.22 20.95
N THR A 125 26.18 9.21 20.68
CA THR A 125 25.87 10.60 21.09
C THR A 125 24.57 11.11 20.48
N TRP A 126 24.23 10.70 19.24
CA TRP A 126 22.90 10.99 18.70
C TRP A 126 21.78 10.34 19.50
N MET A 127 21.94 9.09 19.95
CA MET A 127 20.94 8.43 20.81
C MET A 127 20.83 9.12 22.17
N ASP A 128 21.95 9.50 22.78
CA ASP A 128 21.97 10.19 24.08
C ASP A 128 21.33 11.59 23.99
N GLU A 129 21.52 12.31 22.87
CA GLU A 129 20.96 13.65 22.63
C GLU A 129 19.48 13.65 22.19
N TYR A 130 19.10 12.77 21.24
CA TYR A 130 17.85 12.93 20.47
C TYR A 130 16.80 11.83 20.69
N LEU A 131 17.16 10.68 21.29
CA LEU A 131 16.23 9.57 21.45
C LEU A 131 15.06 9.90 22.40
N LEU A 132 15.30 10.77 23.39
CA LEU A 132 14.27 11.21 24.33
C LEU A 132 13.23 12.11 23.64
N GLU A 133 13.66 13.04 22.79
CA GLU A 133 12.77 13.86 21.93
C GLU A 133 11.90 12.96 21.04
N ALA A 134 12.53 11.95 20.39
CA ALA A 134 11.83 10.99 19.55
C ALA A 134 10.81 10.13 20.33
N LYS A 135 11.16 9.65 21.53
CA LYS A 135 10.26 8.87 22.40
C LYS A 135 9.08 9.70 22.89
N GLN A 136 9.35 10.91 23.39
CA GLN A 136 8.33 11.82 23.88
C GLN A 136 7.32 12.19 22.78
N ALA A 137 7.82 12.53 21.59
CA ALA A 137 6.98 12.85 20.43
C ALA A 137 6.11 11.68 19.95
N LEU A 138 6.56 10.43 20.13
CA LEU A 138 5.81 9.22 19.75
C LEU A 138 4.95 8.64 20.90
N GLY A 139 5.00 9.23 22.10
CA GLY A 139 4.28 8.77 23.28
C GLY A 139 4.83 7.49 23.92
N TYR A 140 6.14 7.22 23.78
CA TYR A 140 6.79 6.05 24.39
C TYR A 140 7.44 6.37 25.75
N PRO A 141 7.59 5.36 26.64
CA PRO A 141 8.36 5.50 27.88
C PRO A 141 9.79 5.99 27.58
N LEU A 142 10.27 6.95 28.39
CA LEU A 142 11.59 7.55 28.23
C LEU A 142 12.74 6.61 28.66
N GLU A 143 12.44 5.59 29.46
CA GLU A 143 13.41 4.60 29.93
C GLU A 143 14.15 3.90 28.77
N PRO A 144 15.42 3.48 28.96
CA PRO A 144 16.15 2.68 27.98
C PRO A 144 15.45 1.35 27.72
N SER A 145 15.23 1.02 26.45
CA SER A 145 14.59 -0.25 26.06
C SER A 145 15.38 -1.49 26.47
N GLU A 146 16.66 -1.34 26.83
CA GLU A 146 17.48 -2.42 27.40
C GLU A 146 16.92 -3.01 28.71
N SER A 147 15.99 -2.30 29.39
CA SER A 147 15.25 -2.81 30.56
C SER A 147 14.28 -3.95 30.24
N TYR A 148 13.82 -4.07 28.99
CA TYR A 148 12.99 -5.19 28.56
C TYR A 148 13.82 -6.49 28.49
N GLY A 149 13.22 -7.61 28.90
CA GLY A 149 13.85 -8.93 28.82
C GLY A 149 14.14 -9.36 27.37
N ASP A 150 15.13 -10.25 27.19
CA ASP A 150 15.60 -10.67 25.85
C ASP A 150 14.52 -11.30 24.96
N ASP A 151 13.47 -11.87 25.57
CA ASP A 151 12.29 -12.42 24.91
C ASP A 151 11.36 -11.36 24.27
N ASN A 152 11.62 -10.06 24.45
CA ASN A 152 10.76 -8.97 23.98
C ASN A 152 11.44 -8.13 22.88
N PRO A 153 10.90 -8.06 21.64
CA PRO A 153 11.47 -7.25 20.56
C PRO A 153 11.50 -5.75 20.87
N ALA A 154 10.68 -5.26 21.81
CA ALA A 154 10.76 -3.89 22.31
C ALA A 154 12.16 -3.54 22.84
N LYS A 155 12.95 -4.53 23.30
CA LYS A 155 14.36 -4.35 23.69
C LYS A 155 15.24 -3.75 22.59
N GLN A 156 14.86 -3.96 21.33
CA GLN A 156 15.59 -3.44 20.17
C GLN A 156 15.02 -2.11 19.65
N PHE A 157 13.97 -1.57 20.28
CA PHE A 157 13.24 -0.40 19.78
C PHE A 157 14.14 0.82 19.66
N ASP A 158 15.03 1.09 20.63
CA ASP A 158 15.88 2.28 20.58
C ASP A 158 16.88 2.25 19.42
N THR A 159 17.43 1.06 19.11
CA THR A 159 18.31 0.85 17.95
C THR A 159 17.54 0.99 16.63
N LEU A 160 16.30 0.46 16.55
CA LEU A 160 15.48 0.59 15.34
C LEU A 160 14.93 2.01 15.14
N LEU A 161 14.62 2.72 16.23
CA LEU A 161 14.19 4.12 16.24
C LEU A 161 15.33 5.04 15.81
N TYR A 162 16.53 4.85 16.35
CA TYR A 162 17.76 5.47 15.83
C TYR A 162 17.88 5.25 14.31
N LEU A 163 17.86 3.99 13.85
CA LEU A 163 17.98 3.65 12.43
C LEU A 163 16.87 4.27 11.56
N ALA A 164 15.66 4.49 12.09
CA ALA A 164 14.57 5.12 11.35
C ALA A 164 14.91 6.54 10.91
N PHE A 165 15.64 7.32 11.72
CA PHE A 165 16.05 8.68 11.38
C PHE A 165 17.30 8.78 10.49
N GLN A 166 18.11 7.73 10.36
CA GLN A 166 19.39 7.77 9.61
C GLN A 166 19.22 7.66 8.08
N HIS A 167 18.45 8.57 7.49
CA HIS A 167 18.13 8.56 6.06
C HIS A 167 19.35 8.92 5.17
N PRO A 168 19.39 8.50 3.88
CA PRO A 168 20.56 8.69 3.01
C PRO A 168 20.89 10.14 2.59
N HIS A 169 20.19 11.13 3.15
CA HIS A 169 20.44 12.56 2.97
C HIS A 169 20.83 13.26 4.29
N CYS A 170 20.97 12.50 5.38
CA CYS A 170 21.46 13.01 6.65
C CYS A 170 23.00 12.93 6.65
N GLU A 171 23.66 14.07 6.81
CA GLU A 171 25.13 14.16 6.73
C GLU A 171 25.85 13.55 7.94
N ARG A 172 25.18 13.49 9.12
CA ARG A 172 25.71 12.95 10.39
C ARG A 172 26.33 11.56 10.22
N THR A 173 25.67 10.66 9.50
CA THR A 173 26.02 9.22 9.54
C THR A 173 26.23 8.59 8.16
N ASN A 174 27.49 8.58 7.72
CA ASN A 174 27.89 7.91 6.47
C ASN A 174 28.15 6.39 6.61
N ALA A 175 27.99 5.80 7.79
CA ALA A 175 28.20 4.37 8.03
C ALA A 175 27.35 3.48 7.10
N ARG A 176 27.96 2.42 6.52
CA ARG A 176 27.27 1.54 5.56
C ARG A 176 26.20 0.67 6.21
N HIS A 177 26.45 0.16 7.41
CA HIS A 177 25.51 -0.69 8.14
C HIS A 177 24.26 0.11 8.57
N VAL A 178 24.46 1.31 9.14
CA VAL A 178 23.37 2.24 9.50
C VAL A 178 22.46 2.54 8.30
N ARG A 179 23.03 3.03 7.19
CA ARG A 179 22.26 3.33 5.97
C ARG A 179 21.60 2.09 5.35
N SER A 180 22.14 0.89 5.60
CA SER A 180 21.48 -0.36 5.23
C SER A 180 20.26 -0.62 6.10
N GLY A 181 20.40 -0.57 7.44
CA GLY A 181 19.32 -0.75 8.42
C GLY A 181 18.14 0.21 8.18
N HIS A 182 18.42 1.52 8.09
CA HIS A 182 17.42 2.52 7.69
C HIS A 182 16.68 2.11 6.41
N SER A 183 17.42 1.75 5.35
CA SER A 183 16.81 1.39 4.07
C SER A 183 15.95 0.12 4.14
N ARG A 184 16.25 -0.82 5.03
CA ARG A 184 15.51 -2.08 5.23
C ARG A 184 14.23 -1.85 6.04
N LEU A 185 14.28 -1.02 7.08
CA LEU A 185 13.10 -0.52 7.79
C LEU A 185 12.17 0.27 6.86
N TRP A 186 12.72 1.19 6.07
CA TRP A 186 12.01 1.94 5.04
C TRP A 186 11.30 1.04 4.01
N PHE A 187 11.97 -0.04 3.59
CA PHE A 187 11.39 -1.02 2.67
C PHE A 187 10.23 -1.80 3.30
N LEU A 188 10.37 -2.27 4.55
CA LEU A 188 9.29 -2.99 5.24
C LEU A 188 8.08 -2.09 5.51
N GLY A 189 8.34 -0.93 6.11
CA GLY A 189 7.32 -0.03 6.63
C GLY A 189 6.41 0.59 5.57
N GLN A 190 6.85 0.64 4.30
CA GLN A 190 5.97 0.96 3.17
C GLN A 190 4.75 0.01 3.17
N TYR A 191 5.01 -1.30 3.13
CA TYR A 191 3.96 -2.31 2.94
C TYR A 191 3.15 -2.56 4.21
N VAL A 192 3.76 -2.40 5.38
CA VAL A 192 3.06 -2.35 6.68
C VAL A 192 1.98 -1.27 6.67
N LEU A 193 2.35 -0.04 6.30
CA LEU A 193 1.45 1.11 6.30
C LEU A 193 0.38 1.00 5.20
N GLU A 194 0.74 0.51 4.01
CA GLU A 194 -0.23 0.24 2.93
C GLU A 194 -1.21 -0.90 3.29
N MET A 195 -0.79 -1.88 4.10
CA MET A 195 -1.67 -2.95 4.62
C MET A 195 -2.62 -2.43 5.71
N ALA A 196 -2.09 -1.74 6.73
CA ALA A 196 -2.90 -1.20 7.83
C ALA A 196 -4.01 -0.27 7.31
N LEU A 197 -3.68 0.61 6.37
CA LEU A 197 -4.67 1.47 5.71
C LEU A 197 -5.68 0.71 4.85
N CYS A 198 -5.29 -0.41 4.23
CA CYS A 198 -6.21 -1.27 3.48
C CYS A 198 -7.25 -1.92 4.40
N GLU A 199 -6.81 -2.53 5.51
CA GLU A 199 -7.69 -3.15 6.52
C GLU A 199 -8.62 -2.14 7.19
N PHE A 200 -8.11 -0.96 7.54
CA PHE A 200 -8.90 0.12 8.14
C PHE A 200 -9.99 0.62 7.19
N PHE A 201 -9.64 1.00 5.95
CA PHE A 201 -10.62 1.56 5.03
C PHE A 201 -11.66 0.54 4.55
N LEU A 202 -11.30 -0.74 4.42
CA LEU A 202 -12.27 -1.79 4.11
C LEU A 202 -13.29 -2.00 5.24
N GLN A 203 -12.84 -2.01 6.50
CA GLN A 203 -13.74 -2.13 7.66
C GLN A 203 -14.55 -0.85 7.94
N ARG A 204 -14.00 0.33 7.66
CA ARG A 204 -14.70 1.62 7.86
C ARG A 204 -15.73 1.94 6.77
N TYR A 205 -15.47 1.52 5.53
CA TYR A 205 -16.33 1.77 4.38
C TYR A 205 -16.71 0.42 3.71
N PRO A 206 -17.79 -0.25 4.17
CA PRO A 206 -18.12 -1.63 3.79
C PRO A 206 -18.60 -1.80 2.34
N ARG A 207 -19.06 -0.72 1.67
CA ARG A 207 -19.62 -0.76 0.32
C ARG A 207 -18.90 0.16 -0.68
N GLU A 208 -18.11 1.13 -0.22
CA GLU A 208 -17.19 1.90 -1.08
C GLU A 208 -16.27 0.94 -1.88
N SER A 209 -16.04 1.24 -3.15
CA SER A 209 -15.18 0.39 -3.98
C SER A 209 -13.68 0.65 -3.71
N PRO A 210 -12.78 -0.33 -3.92
CA PRO A 210 -11.35 -0.15 -3.64
C PRO A 210 -10.64 0.94 -4.45
N GLY A 211 -11.25 1.48 -5.51
CA GLY A 211 -10.71 2.62 -6.28
C GLY A 211 -10.58 3.89 -5.42
N PRO A 212 -11.71 4.49 -4.99
CA PRO A 212 -11.76 5.55 -3.98
C PRO A 212 -10.86 5.32 -2.76
N MET A 213 -10.85 4.13 -2.15
CA MET A 213 -9.98 3.81 -1.02
C MET A 213 -8.50 4.01 -1.34
N ARG A 214 -8.05 3.57 -2.52
CA ARG A 214 -6.66 3.75 -2.98
C ARG A 214 -6.34 5.22 -3.27
N GLU A 215 -7.33 6.05 -3.63
CA GLU A 215 -7.16 7.51 -3.73
C GLU A 215 -6.97 8.15 -2.36
N ARG A 216 -7.80 7.81 -1.35
CA ARG A 216 -7.64 8.26 0.05
C ARG A 216 -6.23 7.95 0.56
N VAL A 217 -5.82 6.68 0.45
CA VAL A 217 -4.48 6.22 0.87
C VAL A 217 -3.37 7.00 0.17
N TYR A 218 -3.43 7.14 -1.15
CA TYR A 218 -2.40 7.85 -1.91
C TYR A 218 -2.30 9.35 -1.56
N ALA A 219 -3.41 9.99 -1.18
CA ALA A 219 -3.42 11.37 -0.70
C ALA A 219 -2.80 11.49 0.71
N LEU A 220 -3.25 10.63 1.64
CA LEU A 220 -2.82 10.57 3.05
C LEU A 220 -1.32 10.24 3.19
N ILE A 221 -0.85 9.12 2.63
CA ILE A 221 0.61 8.80 2.59
C ILE A 221 1.35 9.54 1.46
N GLY A 222 0.74 10.64 1.01
CA GLY A 222 1.10 11.42 -0.15
C GLY A 222 2.05 12.57 0.16
N LYS A 223 2.57 13.12 -0.93
CA LYS A 223 3.54 14.24 -0.98
C LYS A 223 3.10 15.52 -0.24
N ARG A 224 1.80 15.69 0.04
CA ARG A 224 1.24 16.89 0.71
C ARG A 224 1.16 16.76 2.24
N PHE A 225 0.95 15.54 2.75
CA PHE A 225 0.57 15.32 4.14
C PHE A 225 1.73 14.90 5.04
N LEU A 226 2.63 14.03 4.57
CA LEU A 226 3.76 13.56 5.37
C LEU A 226 4.62 14.70 5.99
N PRO A 227 4.91 15.83 5.28
CA PRO A 227 5.64 16.95 5.90
C PRO A 227 4.81 17.71 6.95
N LYS A 228 3.47 17.77 6.80
CA LYS A 228 2.57 18.36 7.82
C LYS A 228 2.59 17.50 9.09
N TRP A 229 2.46 16.18 8.94
CA TRP A 229 2.43 15.23 10.07
C TRP A 229 3.76 15.16 10.82
N ILE A 230 4.90 15.15 10.13
CA ILE A 230 6.22 15.28 10.78
C ILE A 230 6.33 16.58 11.58
N LYS A 231 5.77 17.70 11.09
CA LYS A 231 5.77 18.99 11.83
C LYS A 231 4.80 19.00 13.01
N ALA A 232 3.65 18.36 12.87
CA ALA A 232 2.65 18.24 13.94
C ALA A 232 3.15 17.37 15.11
N ALA A 233 3.87 16.30 14.81
CA ALA A 233 4.53 15.46 15.81
C ALA A 233 5.90 16.01 16.27
N SER A 234 6.26 17.25 15.93
CA SER A 234 7.55 17.90 16.25
C SER A 234 8.84 17.20 15.74
N LEU A 235 8.73 16.13 14.95
CA LEU A 235 9.86 15.29 14.51
C LEU A 235 10.76 15.95 13.44
N GLN A 236 10.47 17.17 12.98
CA GLN A 236 11.21 17.80 11.87
C GLN A 236 12.71 18.03 12.18
N ASN A 237 13.06 18.35 13.43
CA ASN A 237 14.44 18.64 13.88
C ASN A 237 15.34 17.39 13.83
N LEU A 238 14.74 16.22 13.99
CA LEU A 238 15.43 14.93 13.94
C LEU A 238 15.80 14.53 12.50
N ILE A 239 15.01 14.99 11.53
CA ILE A 239 15.23 14.74 10.09
C ILE A 239 16.14 15.82 9.47
N PHE A 240 15.96 17.09 9.82
CA PHE A 240 16.70 18.21 9.25
C PHE A 240 17.53 18.91 10.32
N GLN A 241 18.85 18.94 10.14
CA GLN A 241 19.81 19.24 11.21
C GLN A 241 19.87 20.73 11.59
N SER A 242 19.65 21.63 10.63
CA SER A 242 19.83 23.09 10.79
C SER A 242 19.04 23.93 9.78
N ASP A 243 18.50 23.34 8.71
CA ASP A 243 17.60 24.02 7.79
C ASP A 243 16.17 23.99 8.32
N ASP A 244 15.50 25.15 8.32
CA ASP A 244 14.04 25.16 8.45
C ASP A 244 13.43 24.28 7.36
N MET A 245 12.61 23.33 7.76
CA MET A 245 11.89 22.44 6.85
C MET A 245 11.06 23.23 5.81
N ASP A 246 10.72 24.49 6.09
CA ASP A 246 10.01 25.41 5.16
C ASP A 246 10.92 26.25 4.24
N LYS A 247 12.23 26.35 4.50
CA LYS A 247 13.22 26.89 3.54
C LYS A 247 13.54 25.88 2.43
N LEU A 248 13.47 24.59 2.74
CA LEU A 248 13.81 23.52 1.79
C LEU A 248 12.81 23.42 0.63
N ILE A 249 13.35 23.35 -0.59
CA ILE A 249 12.54 23.12 -1.79
C ILE A 249 11.78 21.80 -1.63
N ARG A 250 10.46 21.85 -1.88
CA ARG A 250 9.51 20.74 -1.76
C ARG A 250 10.03 19.40 -2.29
N LYS A 251 10.71 19.42 -3.45
CA LYS A 251 11.29 18.26 -4.13
C LYS A 251 12.33 17.51 -3.29
N ASP A 252 13.10 18.24 -2.51
CA ASP A 252 14.26 17.74 -1.77
C ASP A 252 13.90 17.47 -0.29
N ARG A 253 12.86 18.16 0.21
CA ARG A 253 12.15 17.86 1.47
C ARG A 253 11.38 16.54 1.46
N GLU A 254 10.64 16.25 0.38
CA GLU A 254 9.74 15.09 0.32
C GLU A 254 10.42 13.72 0.52
N PRO A 255 11.59 13.41 -0.09
CA PRO A 255 12.21 12.10 0.03
C PRO A 255 12.75 11.76 1.43
N PRO A 256 13.48 12.65 2.15
CA PRO A 256 13.86 12.44 3.55
C PRO A 256 12.66 12.13 4.45
N VAL A 257 11.66 13.03 4.48
CA VAL A 257 10.42 12.88 5.27
C VAL A 257 9.74 11.56 4.98
N LYS A 258 9.54 11.21 3.70
CA LYS A 258 8.90 9.96 3.31
C LYS A 258 9.75 8.73 3.65
N SER A 259 11.08 8.85 3.66
CA SER A 259 11.96 7.75 4.03
C SER A 259 11.94 7.45 5.53
N VAL A 260 11.99 8.48 6.38
CA VAL A 260 11.90 8.35 7.84
C VAL A 260 10.51 7.89 8.25
N PHE A 261 9.44 8.48 7.72
CA PHE A 261 8.05 8.12 8.07
C PHE A 261 7.76 6.63 7.85
N TRP A 262 8.16 6.07 6.70
CA TRP A 262 8.04 4.62 6.49
C TRP A 262 8.99 3.81 7.38
N ALA A 263 10.23 4.26 7.61
CA ALA A 263 11.16 3.54 8.48
C ALA A 263 10.68 3.46 9.94
N LEU A 264 10.01 4.50 10.45
CA LEU A 264 9.36 4.52 11.77
C LEU A 264 8.31 3.42 11.87
N PHE A 265 7.36 3.34 10.93
CA PHE A 265 6.35 2.28 10.92
C PHE A 265 6.95 0.88 10.70
N GLY A 266 8.09 0.78 10.01
CA GLY A 266 8.88 -0.44 9.92
C GLY A 266 9.45 -0.89 11.28
N ALA A 267 9.95 0.05 12.09
CA ALA A 267 10.45 -0.22 13.44
C ALA A 267 9.31 -0.59 14.41
N ILE A 268 8.25 0.22 14.43
CA ILE A 268 7.06 0.03 15.27
C ILE A 268 6.42 -1.35 15.03
N TYR A 269 6.25 -1.75 13.77
CA TYR A 269 5.70 -3.06 13.42
C TYR A 269 6.56 -4.24 13.90
N LEU A 270 7.89 -4.10 13.89
CA LEU A 270 8.80 -5.14 14.36
C LEU A 270 8.82 -5.27 15.89
N CYS A 271 8.64 -4.17 16.62
CA CYS A 271 8.63 -4.18 18.09
C CYS A 271 7.25 -4.45 18.71
N PHE A 272 6.16 -3.98 18.08
CA PHE A 272 4.83 -3.90 18.70
C PHE A 272 3.68 -4.39 17.79
N GLY A 273 3.93 -4.69 16.51
CA GLY A 273 2.93 -5.20 15.58
C GLY A 273 1.93 -4.15 15.06
N MET A 274 0.84 -4.62 14.44
CA MET A 274 -0.15 -3.75 13.79
C MET A 274 -1.00 -2.86 14.74
N PRO A 275 -1.41 -3.28 15.95
CA PRO A 275 -2.18 -2.40 16.84
C PRO A 275 -1.49 -1.07 17.14
N GLU A 276 -0.17 -1.10 17.33
CA GLU A 276 0.64 0.09 17.58
C GLU A 276 0.88 0.94 16.31
N VAL A 277 0.93 0.30 15.13
CA VAL A 277 0.92 1.02 13.84
C VAL A 277 -0.35 1.86 13.70
N TYR A 278 -1.51 1.35 14.12
CA TYR A 278 -2.74 2.15 14.16
C TYR A 278 -2.64 3.27 15.21
N ARG A 279 -2.20 2.96 16.44
CA ARG A 279 -2.06 3.95 17.52
C ARG A 279 -1.22 5.16 17.08
N VAL A 280 0.00 4.93 16.60
CA VAL A 280 0.90 6.02 16.16
C VAL A 280 0.35 6.76 14.92
N LEU A 281 -0.32 6.06 14.00
CA LEU A 281 -0.88 6.71 12.81
C LEU A 281 -2.02 7.69 13.13
N PHE A 282 -2.88 7.34 14.09
CA PHE A 282 -4.07 8.15 14.40
C PHE A 282 -3.91 9.06 15.62
N GLU A 283 -3.26 8.63 16.72
CA GLU A 283 -3.05 9.48 17.89
C GLU A 283 -1.90 10.48 17.68
N VAL A 284 -0.72 9.97 17.31
CA VAL A 284 0.51 10.77 17.26
C VAL A 284 0.57 11.65 16.01
N PHE A 285 0.29 11.08 14.84
CA PHE A 285 0.29 11.84 13.59
C PHE A 285 -1.05 12.51 13.25
N GLY A 286 -2.10 12.28 14.05
CA GLY A 286 -3.40 12.92 13.87
C GLY A 286 -4.03 12.63 12.50
N MET A 287 -3.91 11.40 11.98
CA MET A 287 -4.47 11.07 10.67
C MET A 287 -6.00 11.12 10.68
N ASP A 288 -6.57 12.18 10.14
CA ASP A 288 -7.99 12.27 9.81
C ASP A 288 -8.30 11.50 8.50
N PRO A 289 -9.13 10.43 8.54
CA PRO A 289 -9.54 9.68 7.34
C PRO A 289 -10.61 10.40 6.49
N GLU A 290 -11.26 11.45 7.01
CA GLU A 290 -12.31 12.21 6.34
C GLU A 290 -11.80 13.56 5.77
N ALA A 291 -10.52 13.90 5.95
CA ALA A 291 -9.94 15.18 5.53
C ALA A 291 -10.24 15.52 4.06
N GLU A 292 -10.82 16.70 3.80
CA GLU A 292 -11.35 17.12 2.49
C GLU A 292 -10.33 16.96 1.33
N ASP A 293 -9.11 17.45 1.56
CA ASP A 293 -7.94 17.40 0.66
C ASP A 293 -7.51 15.96 0.30
N CYS A 294 -8.02 14.95 1.02
CA CYS A 294 -7.79 13.51 0.84
C CYS A 294 -9.05 12.72 0.42
N GLN A 295 -10.22 13.36 0.29
CA GLN A 295 -11.42 12.68 -0.19
C GLN A 295 -11.21 12.20 -1.64
N PRO A 296 -11.73 11.01 -2.01
CA PRO A 296 -11.61 10.47 -3.36
C PRO A 296 -12.41 11.32 -4.35
N LYS A 297 -12.10 11.21 -5.64
CA LYS A 297 -12.88 11.93 -6.66
C LYS A 297 -14.33 11.47 -6.65
N LEU A 298 -15.25 12.43 -6.55
CA LEU A 298 -16.69 12.18 -6.60
C LEU A 298 -17.04 11.39 -7.88
N ARG A 299 -17.79 10.32 -7.69
CA ARG A 299 -18.30 9.41 -8.72
C ARG A 299 -19.81 9.28 -8.50
N ARG A 300 -20.51 8.46 -9.31
CA ARG A 300 -21.81 7.90 -8.88
C ARG A 300 -21.55 6.98 -7.68
N GLN A 301 -21.55 7.54 -6.48
CA GLN A 301 -21.50 6.80 -5.23
C GLN A 301 -22.90 6.26 -4.94
N LEU A 302 -22.99 4.95 -4.74
CA LEU A 302 -24.06 4.38 -3.92
C LEU A 302 -23.77 4.76 -2.47
N GLU A 303 -24.82 4.91 -1.65
CA GLU A 303 -24.66 5.20 -0.24
C GLU A 303 -23.90 4.06 0.47
N ASP A 304 -22.86 4.42 1.23
CA ASP A 304 -21.96 3.48 1.92
C ASP A 304 -22.55 2.97 3.24
N VAL A 305 -23.83 2.60 3.20
CA VAL A 305 -24.61 2.10 4.34
C VAL A 305 -24.90 0.62 4.14
N ASP A 306 -24.52 -0.22 5.11
CA ASP A 306 -24.66 -1.68 5.05
C ASP A 306 -25.75 -2.20 5.99
N TYR A 307 -27.00 -2.04 5.58
CA TYR A 307 -28.21 -2.61 6.22
C TYR A 307 -28.24 -4.15 6.33
N VAL A 308 -27.17 -4.85 5.89
CA VAL A 308 -27.08 -6.31 5.94
C VAL A 308 -26.11 -6.80 7.03
N SER A 309 -25.27 -5.92 7.57
CA SER A 309 -24.32 -6.23 8.65
C SER A 309 -24.49 -5.24 9.81
N VAL A 310 -25.14 -5.68 10.88
CA VAL A 310 -25.38 -4.87 12.10
C VAL A 310 -24.08 -4.23 12.66
N GLU A 311 -22.94 -4.92 12.50
CA GLU A 311 -21.59 -4.42 12.85
C GLU A 311 -21.19 -3.10 12.16
N PHE A 312 -21.76 -2.78 11.00
CA PHE A 312 -21.44 -1.59 10.19
C PHE A 312 -22.65 -0.66 9.99
N GLU A 313 -23.83 -1.01 10.51
CA GLU A 313 -25.09 -0.32 10.24
C GLU A 313 -25.25 0.97 11.06
N SER A 314 -24.72 1.02 12.29
CA SER A 314 -24.98 2.10 13.26
C SER A 314 -23.90 3.17 13.36
N ARG A 315 -22.62 2.86 13.07
CA ARG A 315 -21.53 3.85 13.06
C ARG A 315 -20.37 3.43 12.16
N LYS A 316 -19.71 4.41 11.51
CA LYS A 316 -18.38 4.22 10.90
C LYS A 316 -17.38 3.83 12.01
N LEU A 317 -16.71 2.69 11.86
CA LEU A 317 -15.73 2.21 12.85
C LEU A 317 -14.59 3.22 13.07
N SER A 318 -14.21 3.39 14.33
CA SER A 318 -13.02 4.13 14.75
C SER A 318 -11.75 3.30 14.52
N TRP A 319 -10.57 3.93 14.61
CA TRP A 319 -9.32 3.17 14.54
C TRP A 319 -9.11 2.31 15.80
N GLN A 320 -9.63 2.74 16.96
CA GLN A 320 -9.63 1.94 18.19
C GLN A 320 -10.47 0.67 18.00
N ASP A 321 -11.68 0.79 17.41
CA ASP A 321 -12.52 -0.37 17.06
C ASP A 321 -11.76 -1.35 16.15
N VAL A 322 -10.88 -0.86 15.26
CA VAL A 322 -10.04 -1.69 14.37
C VAL A 322 -8.87 -2.32 15.12
N ALA A 323 -8.10 -1.52 15.87
CA ALA A 323 -6.83 -1.93 16.47
C ALA A 323 -6.98 -2.78 17.75
N ALA A 324 -8.00 -2.51 18.57
CA ALA A 324 -8.26 -3.25 19.81
C ALA A 324 -9.07 -4.54 19.59
N TYR A 325 -9.47 -4.84 18.34
CA TYR A 325 -10.30 -5.99 18.03
C TYR A 325 -9.56 -7.31 18.25
N LYS A 326 -10.11 -8.12 19.16
CA LYS A 326 -9.75 -9.53 19.32
C LYS A 326 -10.90 -10.35 18.73
N PRO A 327 -10.64 -11.31 17.82
CA PRO A 327 -11.67 -12.27 17.44
C PRO A 327 -12.06 -13.10 18.68
N PRO A 328 -13.36 -13.47 18.83
CA PRO A 328 -13.80 -14.43 19.85
C PRO A 328 -13.06 -15.78 19.78
N GLU A 329 -13.02 -16.54 20.87
CA GLU A 329 -12.37 -17.88 20.87
C GLU A 329 -13.05 -18.89 19.93
N ASP A 330 -14.33 -18.68 19.64
CA ASP A 330 -15.17 -19.43 18.70
C ASP A 330 -15.17 -18.84 17.27
N ALA A 331 -14.30 -17.87 16.97
CA ALA A 331 -14.29 -17.20 15.67
C ALA A 331 -14.00 -18.16 14.50
N LEU A 332 -14.93 -18.21 13.55
CA LEU A 332 -14.78 -18.98 12.31
C LEU A 332 -13.58 -18.54 11.45
N PHE A 333 -13.01 -17.36 11.69
CA PHE A 333 -11.99 -16.73 10.84
C PHE A 333 -10.92 -16.02 11.67
N ALA A 334 -9.71 -15.89 11.13
CA ALA A 334 -8.64 -15.09 11.71
C ALA A 334 -8.98 -13.58 11.77
N HIS A 335 -9.67 -13.06 10.75
CA HIS A 335 -10.06 -11.65 10.66
C HIS A 335 -11.54 -11.52 10.28
N PRO A 336 -12.49 -11.90 11.16
CA PRO A 336 -13.90 -12.10 10.81
C PRO A 336 -14.60 -10.82 10.33
N ARG A 337 -14.33 -9.66 10.94
CA ARG A 337 -14.88 -8.39 10.44
C ARG A 337 -14.31 -7.97 9.09
N LEU A 338 -13.02 -8.23 8.83
CA LEU A 338 -12.42 -8.01 7.51
C LEU A 338 -13.02 -8.97 6.46
N PHE A 339 -13.34 -10.20 6.86
CA PHE A 339 -14.10 -11.15 6.04
C PHE A 339 -15.49 -10.58 5.70
N ARG A 340 -16.30 -10.15 6.68
CA ARG A 340 -17.63 -9.53 6.44
C ARG A 340 -17.58 -8.19 5.69
N ALA A 341 -16.50 -7.44 5.86
CA ALA A 341 -16.24 -6.24 5.06
C ALA A 341 -15.95 -6.57 3.59
N CYS A 342 -15.40 -7.74 3.26
CA CYS A 342 -15.11 -8.14 1.88
C CYS A 342 -16.21 -8.99 1.25
N VAL A 343 -16.73 -9.97 2.00
CA VAL A 343 -17.75 -10.95 1.60
C VAL A 343 -19.11 -10.52 2.12
N PRO A 344 -20.10 -10.26 1.24
CA PRO A 344 -21.42 -9.79 1.67
C PRO A 344 -22.19 -10.87 2.44
N PRO A 345 -22.96 -10.50 3.48
CA PRO A 345 -23.96 -11.40 4.04
C PRO A 345 -24.99 -11.81 2.97
N GLY A 346 -25.59 -12.99 3.13
CA GLY A 346 -26.49 -13.55 2.12
C GLY A 346 -25.79 -14.31 0.98
N MET A 347 -24.45 -14.38 0.94
CA MET A 347 -23.73 -15.24 -0.02
C MET A 347 -24.17 -16.71 0.06
N HIS A 348 -24.62 -17.18 1.23
CA HIS A 348 -25.20 -18.52 1.40
C HIS A 348 -26.39 -18.82 0.47
N ARG A 349 -27.11 -17.79 -0.02
CA ARG A 349 -28.23 -17.95 -0.98
C ARG A 349 -27.79 -18.47 -2.35
N PHE A 350 -26.49 -18.46 -2.62
CA PHE A 350 -25.88 -18.93 -3.85
C PHE A 350 -25.31 -20.35 -3.73
N ARG A 351 -25.41 -21.03 -2.57
CA ARG A 351 -25.00 -22.45 -2.46
C ARG A 351 -25.80 -23.34 -3.41
N GLY A 352 -25.20 -24.46 -3.83
CA GLY A 352 -25.85 -25.42 -4.72
C GLY A 352 -26.06 -24.91 -6.16
N ASN A 353 -25.38 -23.83 -6.56
CA ASN A 353 -25.27 -23.48 -7.97
C ASN A 353 -24.24 -24.40 -8.69
N ILE A 354 -24.23 -24.41 -10.02
CA ILE A 354 -23.38 -25.27 -10.85
C ILE A 354 -21.87 -25.13 -10.50
N TRP A 355 -21.39 -23.92 -10.22
CA TRP A 355 -20.00 -23.68 -9.78
C TRP A 355 -19.70 -24.29 -8.41
N ASP A 356 -20.68 -24.26 -7.49
CA ASP A 356 -20.57 -24.79 -6.12
C ASP A 356 -20.50 -26.33 -6.10
N TYR A 357 -21.09 -26.99 -7.10
CA TYR A 357 -20.95 -28.44 -7.33
C TYR A 357 -19.71 -28.80 -8.16
N ASP A 358 -19.54 -28.23 -9.36
CA ASP A 358 -18.53 -28.69 -10.31
C ASP A 358 -17.15 -28.07 -10.09
N SER A 359 -17.11 -26.76 -9.84
CA SER A 359 -15.86 -25.99 -9.83
C SER A 359 -15.21 -25.94 -8.45
N ARG A 360 -16.01 -25.70 -7.40
CA ARG A 360 -15.52 -25.58 -6.01
C ARG A 360 -14.67 -26.78 -5.55
N PRO A 361 -15.03 -28.06 -5.76
CA PRO A 361 -14.19 -29.17 -5.32
C PRO A 361 -12.84 -29.23 -6.05
N GLN A 362 -12.81 -28.87 -7.34
CA GLN A 362 -11.59 -28.80 -8.13
C GLN A 362 -10.68 -27.66 -7.65
N VAL A 363 -11.25 -26.49 -7.36
CA VAL A 363 -10.56 -25.33 -6.79
C VAL A 363 -9.98 -25.66 -5.42
N MET A 364 -10.78 -26.21 -4.50
CA MET A 364 -10.35 -26.58 -3.15
C MET A 364 -9.22 -27.62 -3.18
N LYS A 365 -9.38 -28.70 -3.96
CA LYS A 365 -8.33 -29.71 -4.16
C LYS A 365 -7.03 -29.12 -4.71
N THR A 366 -7.11 -28.16 -5.63
CA THR A 366 -5.94 -27.51 -6.25
C THR A 366 -5.23 -26.53 -5.31
N LEU A 367 -5.96 -25.93 -4.37
CA LEU A 367 -5.43 -25.02 -3.34
C LEU A 367 -5.04 -25.75 -2.04
N GLY A 368 -5.30 -27.05 -1.92
CA GLY A 368 -5.02 -27.84 -0.73
C GLY A 368 -5.98 -27.56 0.44
N TYR A 369 -7.27 -27.38 0.16
CA TYR A 369 -8.34 -27.24 1.16
C TYR A 369 -9.26 -28.49 1.17
N PRO A 370 -9.90 -28.83 2.32
CA PRO A 370 -9.76 -28.19 3.63
C PRO A 370 -8.38 -28.40 4.25
N LEU A 371 -7.97 -27.52 5.17
CA LEU A 371 -6.74 -27.71 5.95
C LEU A 371 -6.99 -28.76 7.04
N SER A 372 -5.96 -29.53 7.43
CA SER A 372 -6.01 -30.51 8.52
C SER A 372 -6.03 -29.88 9.93
N MET A 373 -6.47 -28.61 10.04
CA MET A 373 -6.63 -27.90 11.30
C MET A 373 -8.03 -28.18 11.85
N VAL A 374 -8.09 -28.82 13.02
CA VAL A 374 -9.33 -29.13 13.72
C VAL A 374 -9.54 -28.10 14.83
N ASP A 375 -10.67 -27.42 14.83
CA ASP A 375 -11.06 -26.52 15.92
C ASP A 375 -11.50 -27.33 17.15
N ARG A 376 -11.63 -26.68 18.33
CA ARG A 376 -12.12 -27.36 19.55
C ARG A 376 -13.53 -27.97 19.40
N ILE A 377 -14.29 -27.51 18.42
CA ILE A 377 -15.69 -27.84 18.13
C ILE A 377 -15.73 -28.18 16.63
N PRO A 378 -16.28 -29.33 16.18
CA PRO A 378 -16.35 -29.67 14.75
C PRO A 378 -17.21 -28.72 13.90
N GLU A 379 -18.30 -28.21 14.46
CA GLU A 379 -19.33 -27.40 13.79
C GLU A 379 -18.76 -26.04 13.33
N ILE A 380 -18.11 -25.29 14.23
CA ILE A 380 -16.68 -25.01 14.12
C ILE A 380 -16.07 -24.95 12.69
N THR A 381 -15.23 -25.96 12.46
CA THR A 381 -14.48 -26.25 11.24
C THR A 381 -15.40 -26.45 10.02
N GLU A 382 -16.60 -27.01 10.18
CA GLU A 382 -17.57 -27.13 9.08
C GLU A 382 -18.03 -25.76 8.59
N ALA A 383 -18.49 -24.89 9.50
CA ALA A 383 -18.95 -23.53 9.18
C ALA A 383 -17.83 -22.68 8.55
N ARG A 384 -16.58 -22.82 9.04
CA ARG A 384 -15.40 -22.21 8.40
C ARG A 384 -15.21 -22.69 6.97
N ASN A 385 -15.23 -24.01 6.72
CA ASN A 385 -15.02 -24.57 5.39
C ASN A 385 -16.15 -24.20 4.41
N ILE A 386 -17.38 -24.11 4.90
CA ILE A 386 -18.54 -23.66 4.15
C ILE A 386 -18.40 -22.19 3.71
N GLU A 387 -18.02 -21.29 4.61
CA GLU A 387 -17.83 -19.86 4.30
C GLU A 387 -16.55 -19.61 3.48
N LEU A 388 -15.51 -20.43 3.64
CA LEU A 388 -14.36 -20.48 2.73
C LEU A 388 -14.80 -20.84 1.30
N GLY A 389 -15.72 -21.80 1.12
CA GLY A 389 -16.31 -22.15 -0.17
C GLY A 389 -17.04 -20.97 -0.83
N LEU A 390 -17.84 -20.23 -0.06
CA LEU A 390 -18.52 -19.01 -0.51
C LEU A 390 -17.55 -17.89 -0.88
N GLY A 391 -16.52 -17.67 -0.05
CA GLY A 391 -15.46 -16.71 -0.33
C GLY A 391 -14.60 -17.09 -1.55
N LEU A 392 -14.41 -18.38 -1.81
CA LEU A 392 -13.76 -18.88 -3.03
C LEU A 392 -14.61 -18.55 -4.25
N GLN A 393 -15.93 -18.82 -4.24
CA GLN A 393 -16.81 -18.42 -5.35
C GLN A 393 -16.73 -16.92 -5.62
N LEU A 394 -16.76 -16.09 -4.57
CA LEU A 394 -16.61 -14.63 -4.71
C LEU A 394 -15.25 -14.23 -5.30
N SER A 395 -14.17 -14.95 -4.95
CA SER A 395 -12.82 -14.72 -5.48
C SER A 395 -12.71 -14.99 -6.98
N PHE A 396 -13.56 -15.85 -7.53
CA PHE A 396 -13.66 -16.14 -8.97
C PHE A 396 -14.74 -15.33 -9.70
N LEU A 397 -15.54 -14.52 -8.99
CA LEU A 397 -16.65 -13.75 -9.56
C LEU A 397 -16.17 -12.41 -10.14
N HIS A 398 -16.18 -12.30 -11.48
CA HIS A 398 -15.69 -11.11 -12.18
C HIS A 398 -16.65 -9.91 -12.03
N PRO A 399 -16.13 -8.68 -11.86
CA PRO A 399 -16.92 -7.44 -11.80
C PRO A 399 -17.98 -7.24 -12.89
N SER A 400 -17.83 -7.85 -14.07
CA SER A 400 -18.79 -7.70 -15.15
C SER A 400 -20.10 -8.47 -14.96
N LYS A 401 -20.21 -9.39 -13.98
CA LYS A 401 -21.45 -10.16 -13.72
C LYS A 401 -22.42 -9.41 -12.81
N TYR A 402 -22.07 -9.15 -11.54
CA TYR A 402 -23.00 -8.67 -10.51
C TYR A 402 -22.61 -7.35 -9.81
N LYS A 403 -21.51 -6.68 -10.20
CA LYS A 403 -21.04 -5.46 -9.51
C LYS A 403 -22.04 -4.30 -9.50
N PHE A 404 -22.89 -4.20 -10.52
CA PHE A 404 -23.91 -3.15 -10.62
C PHE A 404 -25.16 -3.44 -9.77
N GLU A 405 -25.39 -4.68 -9.37
CA GLU A 405 -26.44 -5.06 -8.41
C GLU A 405 -25.96 -4.79 -6.98
N HIS A 406 -24.72 -5.15 -6.65
CA HIS A 406 -24.13 -4.85 -5.34
C HIS A 406 -22.60 -4.75 -5.39
N PRO A 407 -21.96 -3.71 -4.81
CA PRO A 407 -20.52 -3.48 -4.97
C PRO A 407 -19.62 -4.57 -4.37
N ARG A 408 -20.07 -5.26 -3.30
CA ARG A 408 -19.38 -6.45 -2.73
C ARG A 408 -19.55 -7.75 -3.53
N PHE A 409 -20.37 -7.81 -4.58
CA PHE A 409 -20.60 -9.04 -5.37
C PHE A 409 -19.59 -9.19 -6.53
N CYS A 410 -18.31 -8.99 -6.22
CA CYS A 410 -17.18 -9.29 -7.09
C CYS A 410 -15.89 -9.39 -6.28
N PHE A 411 -14.82 -9.92 -6.88
CA PHE A 411 -13.56 -10.16 -6.18
C PHE A 411 -12.80 -8.89 -5.71
N GLU A 412 -13.15 -7.67 -6.15
CA GLU A 412 -12.30 -6.46 -6.03
C GLU A 412 -11.85 -6.13 -4.60
N ARG A 413 -12.70 -6.36 -3.59
CA ARG A 413 -12.34 -6.08 -2.18
C ARG A 413 -11.35 -7.12 -1.63
N LEU A 414 -11.53 -8.40 -1.97
CA LEU A 414 -10.57 -9.47 -1.67
C LEU A 414 -9.26 -9.29 -2.46
N GLU A 415 -9.33 -8.86 -3.73
CA GLU A 415 -8.16 -8.48 -4.55
C GLU A 415 -7.33 -7.39 -3.86
N TYR A 416 -7.97 -6.37 -3.28
CA TYR A 416 -7.27 -5.27 -2.63
C TYR A 416 -6.51 -5.72 -1.37
N VAL A 417 -7.16 -6.49 -0.48
CA VAL A 417 -6.49 -7.15 0.68
C VAL A 417 -5.37 -8.04 0.18
N GLY A 418 -5.67 -8.87 -0.82
CA GLY A 418 -4.79 -9.85 -1.42
C GLY A 418 -3.49 -9.26 -1.97
N GLN A 419 -3.59 -8.14 -2.69
CA GLN A 419 -2.44 -7.39 -3.17
C GLN A 419 -1.55 -6.92 -2.00
N LYS A 420 -2.15 -6.35 -0.94
CA LYS A 420 -1.39 -5.78 0.18
C LYS A 420 -0.78 -6.82 1.10
N ILE A 421 -1.43 -7.97 1.28
CA ILE A 421 -0.83 -9.07 2.02
C ILE A 421 0.22 -9.83 1.19
N GLN A 422 0.06 -9.97 -0.13
CA GLN A 422 1.14 -10.44 -1.03
C GLN A 422 2.38 -9.54 -0.93
N ASP A 423 2.17 -8.22 -1.03
CA ASP A 423 3.21 -7.20 -0.92
C ASP A 423 3.99 -7.34 0.40
N LEU A 424 3.30 -7.40 1.54
CA LEU A 424 3.90 -7.50 2.89
C LEU A 424 4.60 -8.85 3.11
N VAL A 425 3.96 -9.98 2.78
CA VAL A 425 4.54 -11.33 2.97
C VAL A 425 5.80 -11.53 2.13
N MET A 426 5.83 -11.00 0.90
CA MET A 426 7.05 -11.01 0.08
C MET A 426 8.15 -10.11 0.65
N ALA A 427 7.80 -8.96 1.25
CA ALA A 427 8.78 -8.09 1.91
C ALA A 427 9.44 -8.78 3.12
N GLU A 428 8.64 -9.43 3.98
CA GLU A 428 9.14 -10.23 5.11
C GLU A 428 10.11 -11.34 4.64
N ARG A 429 9.71 -12.14 3.62
CA ARG A 429 10.56 -13.23 3.08
C ARG A 429 11.86 -12.70 2.47
N LEU A 430 11.81 -11.62 1.71
CA LEU A 430 13.00 -11.05 1.06
C LEU A 430 14.00 -10.47 2.07
N LEU A 431 13.53 -9.86 3.16
CA LEU A 431 14.37 -9.39 4.26
C LEU A 431 15.13 -10.53 4.93
N MET A 432 14.43 -11.60 5.29
CA MET A 432 15.00 -12.80 5.93
C MET A 432 15.95 -13.57 4.99
N LYS A 433 15.60 -13.69 3.70
CA LYS A 433 16.40 -14.43 2.71
C LYS A 433 17.70 -13.72 2.28
N HIS A 434 17.73 -12.39 2.38
CA HIS A 434 18.85 -11.56 1.91
C HIS A 434 19.33 -10.59 3.00
N LEU A 435 19.91 -11.12 4.09
CA LEU A 435 20.33 -10.36 5.27
C LEU A 435 21.24 -9.14 4.95
N ASP A 436 22.23 -9.29 4.07
CA ASP A 436 23.18 -8.20 3.73
C ASP A 436 22.65 -7.18 2.69
N ALA A 437 21.46 -7.39 2.11
CA ALA A 437 20.98 -6.58 1.01
C ALA A 437 20.37 -5.24 1.48
N PRO A 438 20.70 -4.10 0.83
CA PRO A 438 20.07 -2.82 1.16
C PRO A 438 18.62 -2.79 0.66
N GLY A 439 17.73 -2.09 1.37
CA GLY A 439 16.29 -2.11 1.08
C GLY A 439 15.91 -1.56 -0.30
N ARG A 440 16.72 -0.70 -0.92
CA ARG A 440 16.52 -0.32 -2.34
C ARG A 440 16.68 -1.50 -3.31
N TRP A 441 17.59 -2.44 -3.03
CA TRP A 441 17.73 -3.67 -3.82
C TRP A 441 16.59 -4.65 -3.53
N LEU A 442 16.16 -4.74 -2.27
CA LEU A 442 14.97 -5.53 -1.90
C LEU A 442 13.71 -5.01 -2.60
N GLN A 443 13.49 -3.70 -2.64
CA GLN A 443 12.36 -3.08 -3.34
C GLN A 443 12.39 -3.35 -4.85
N GLU A 444 13.58 -3.37 -5.48
CA GLU A 444 13.70 -3.74 -6.88
C GLU A 444 13.44 -5.25 -7.10
N LYS A 445 13.96 -6.14 -6.24
CA LYS A 445 13.67 -7.59 -6.34
C LYS A 445 12.19 -7.88 -6.09
N HIS A 446 11.59 -7.28 -5.08
CA HIS A 446 10.16 -7.37 -4.73
C HIS A 446 9.26 -7.05 -5.93
N ARG A 447 9.46 -5.87 -6.54
CA ARG A 447 8.70 -5.44 -7.73
C ARG A 447 8.93 -6.32 -8.96
N ARG A 448 10.07 -7.00 -9.07
CA ARG A 448 10.35 -7.96 -10.16
C ARG A 448 9.70 -9.32 -9.94
N VAL A 449 9.50 -9.75 -8.69
CA VAL A 449 8.79 -11.00 -8.34
C VAL A 449 7.27 -10.78 -8.43
N LEU A 450 6.74 -9.76 -7.75
CA LEU A 450 5.31 -9.44 -7.73
C LEU A 450 4.83 -8.63 -8.96
N MET A 451 5.42 -8.85 -10.14
CA MET A 451 4.83 -8.29 -11.36
C MET A 451 3.53 -9.04 -11.67
N ASN A 452 2.43 -8.32 -11.93
CA ASN A 452 1.11 -8.87 -12.30
C ASN A 452 1.18 -10.01 -13.34
N LYS A 453 2.12 -9.92 -14.30
CA LYS A 453 2.42 -10.95 -15.31
C LYS A 453 2.65 -12.34 -14.70
N PHE A 454 3.35 -12.43 -13.57
CA PHE A 454 3.67 -13.68 -12.87
C PHE A 454 2.51 -14.15 -12.00
N CYS A 455 1.90 -13.27 -11.21
CA CYS A 455 0.71 -13.57 -10.41
C CYS A 455 -0.40 -14.26 -11.23
N GLY A 456 -0.79 -13.66 -12.37
CA GLY A 456 -1.74 -14.29 -13.28
C GLY A 456 -1.21 -15.51 -14.04
N LYS A 457 0.12 -15.69 -14.17
CA LYS A 457 0.73 -16.90 -14.77
C LYS A 457 0.56 -18.10 -13.84
N TYR A 458 0.85 -17.96 -12.54
CA TYR A 458 0.72 -19.06 -11.58
C TYR A 458 -0.73 -19.59 -11.48
N LEU A 459 -1.74 -18.71 -11.52
CA LEU A 459 -3.16 -19.11 -11.59
C LEU A 459 -3.49 -19.91 -12.88
N ARG A 460 -2.83 -19.60 -14.00
CA ARG A 460 -3.02 -20.31 -15.26
C ARG A 460 -2.31 -21.66 -15.31
N GLU A 461 -1.12 -21.76 -14.71
CA GLU A 461 -0.37 -23.02 -14.59
C GLU A 461 -1.05 -24.03 -13.65
N LYS A 462 -1.84 -23.56 -12.69
CA LYS A 462 -2.74 -24.39 -11.87
C LYS A 462 -4.11 -24.65 -12.54
N TYR A 463 -4.30 -24.25 -13.80
CA TYR A 463 -5.55 -24.32 -14.57
C TYR A 463 -6.78 -23.59 -13.97
N LEU A 464 -6.68 -23.04 -12.76
CA LEU A 464 -7.73 -22.33 -12.02
C LEU A 464 -8.43 -21.22 -12.81
N HIS A 465 -7.71 -20.57 -13.74
CA HIS A 465 -8.27 -19.55 -14.64
C HIS A 465 -9.54 -19.95 -15.42
N ARG A 466 -9.84 -21.24 -15.55
CA ARG A 466 -11.07 -21.76 -16.19
C ARG A 466 -12.32 -21.56 -15.34
N PHE A 467 -12.18 -21.40 -14.03
CA PHE A 467 -13.30 -21.28 -13.09
C PHE A 467 -13.74 -19.81 -12.87
N ILE A 468 -13.21 -18.85 -13.63
CA ILE A 468 -13.57 -17.43 -13.50
C ILE A 468 -14.95 -17.18 -14.13
N ILE A 469 -15.88 -16.64 -13.34
CA ILE A 469 -17.25 -16.36 -13.76
C ILE A 469 -17.32 -14.97 -14.37
N TYR A 470 -17.46 -14.87 -15.70
CA TYR A 470 -17.78 -13.61 -16.39
C TYR A 470 -19.28 -13.53 -16.70
N SER A 471 -19.72 -12.37 -17.19
CA SER A 471 -21.03 -12.21 -17.83
C SER A 471 -20.98 -12.70 -19.29
N GLU A 472 -22.08 -13.27 -19.79
CA GLU A 472 -22.13 -13.83 -21.16
C GLU A 472 -21.66 -12.82 -22.22
N GLN A 473 -22.02 -11.53 -22.06
CA GLN A 473 -21.64 -10.43 -22.95
C GLN A 473 -20.12 -10.22 -23.12
N VAL A 474 -19.28 -10.76 -22.22
CA VAL A 474 -17.82 -10.56 -22.26
C VAL A 474 -17.01 -11.85 -22.17
N GLN A 475 -17.62 -13.02 -21.92
CA GLN A 475 -16.94 -14.32 -21.76
C GLN A 475 -15.95 -14.56 -22.91
N ASP A 476 -16.42 -14.57 -24.15
CA ASP A 476 -15.62 -14.79 -25.36
C ASP A 476 -14.45 -13.80 -25.47
N ALA A 477 -14.69 -12.53 -25.12
CA ALA A 477 -13.68 -11.49 -25.18
C ALA A 477 -12.56 -11.73 -24.16
N TYR A 478 -12.87 -12.21 -22.95
CA TYR A 478 -11.86 -12.57 -21.95
C TYR A 478 -11.15 -13.89 -22.28
N GLU A 479 -11.80 -14.84 -22.94
CA GLU A 479 -11.15 -16.07 -23.38
C GLU A 479 -10.14 -15.82 -24.51
N HIS A 480 -10.55 -15.12 -25.56
CA HIS A 480 -9.72 -14.88 -26.74
C HIS A 480 -8.69 -13.76 -26.53
N ASN A 481 -9.04 -12.65 -25.86
CA ASN A 481 -8.16 -11.50 -25.73
C ASN A 481 -7.23 -11.60 -24.50
N ARG A 482 -5.97 -12.00 -24.75
CA ARG A 482 -4.90 -12.06 -23.73
C ARG A 482 -4.70 -10.74 -22.96
N ARG A 483 -5.05 -9.57 -23.52
CA ARG A 483 -4.95 -8.26 -22.83
C ARG A 483 -6.01 -8.07 -21.75
N LEU A 484 -7.18 -8.69 -21.89
CA LEU A 484 -8.26 -8.69 -20.89
C LEU A 484 -8.07 -9.81 -19.86
N ARG A 485 -7.72 -11.02 -20.35
CA ARG A 485 -7.50 -12.23 -19.54
C ARG A 485 -6.39 -12.09 -18.50
N ASN A 486 -5.28 -11.44 -18.86
CA ASN A 486 -4.10 -11.36 -17.99
C ASN A 486 -4.36 -10.53 -16.71
N PRO A 487 -4.99 -9.33 -16.78
CA PRO A 487 -5.52 -8.64 -15.61
C PRO A 487 -6.47 -9.50 -14.76
N ALA A 488 -7.55 -10.05 -15.33
CA ALA A 488 -8.53 -10.83 -14.56
C ALA A 488 -7.90 -12.02 -13.81
N THR A 489 -7.00 -12.77 -14.47
CA THR A 489 -6.25 -13.86 -13.83
C THR A 489 -5.25 -13.39 -12.77
N THR A 490 -4.83 -12.13 -12.78
CA THR A 490 -4.04 -11.52 -11.69
C THR A 490 -4.94 -11.23 -10.49
N SER A 491 -6.04 -10.52 -10.73
CA SER A 491 -6.98 -10.07 -9.70
C SER A 491 -7.61 -11.23 -8.93
N VAL A 492 -7.99 -12.31 -9.62
CA VAL A 492 -8.50 -13.55 -9.02
C VAL A 492 -7.44 -14.23 -8.14
N GLN A 493 -6.17 -14.27 -8.57
CA GLN A 493 -5.11 -14.84 -7.74
C GLN A 493 -4.85 -14.00 -6.49
N GLN A 494 -4.91 -12.67 -6.61
CA GLN A 494 -4.87 -11.77 -5.46
C GLN A 494 -6.07 -12.00 -4.53
N ALA A 495 -7.29 -12.11 -5.06
CA ALA A 495 -8.48 -12.36 -4.26
C ALA A 495 -8.42 -13.66 -3.44
N ILE A 496 -7.88 -14.75 -4.01
CA ILE A 496 -7.63 -16.00 -3.27
C ILE A 496 -6.69 -15.76 -2.07
N HIS A 497 -5.66 -14.92 -2.22
CA HIS A 497 -4.74 -14.60 -1.12
C HIS A 497 -5.37 -13.65 -0.09
N GLY A 498 -6.27 -12.75 -0.51
CA GLY A 498 -7.05 -11.91 0.40
C GLY A 498 -8.07 -12.72 1.21
N LEU A 499 -8.68 -13.73 0.60
CA LEU A 499 -9.54 -14.69 1.27
C LEU A 499 -8.77 -15.53 2.29
N ALA A 500 -7.64 -16.11 1.89
CA ALA A 500 -6.75 -16.87 2.78
C ALA A 500 -6.33 -16.03 4.00
N TYR A 501 -6.01 -14.75 3.79
CA TYR A 501 -5.72 -13.83 4.89
C TYR A 501 -6.93 -13.59 5.81
N ALA A 502 -8.13 -13.40 5.26
CA ALA A 502 -9.33 -13.18 6.06
C ALA A 502 -9.70 -14.42 6.90
N VAL A 503 -9.63 -15.62 6.30
CA VAL A 503 -10.03 -16.89 6.91
C VAL A 503 -8.95 -17.46 7.84
N TYR A 504 -7.70 -17.58 7.39
CA TYR A 504 -6.61 -18.29 8.08
C TYR A 504 -5.39 -17.40 8.41
N GLY A 505 -5.41 -16.12 8.03
CA GLY A 505 -4.35 -15.16 8.35
C GLY A 505 -3.06 -15.33 7.53
N LYS A 506 -1.97 -14.70 8.01
CA LYS A 506 -0.66 -14.68 7.33
C LYS A 506 -0.05 -16.06 7.02
N PRO A 507 -0.21 -17.11 7.85
CA PRO A 507 0.36 -18.44 7.54
C PRO A 507 -0.16 -19.03 6.23
N ASP A 508 -1.47 -19.00 5.99
CA ASP A 508 -2.06 -19.60 4.79
C ASP A 508 -1.71 -18.82 3.51
N VAL A 509 -1.56 -17.49 3.61
CA VAL A 509 -1.01 -16.67 2.52
C VAL A 509 0.42 -17.11 2.15
N ARG A 510 1.27 -17.42 3.14
CA ARG A 510 2.63 -17.94 2.89
C ARG A 510 2.59 -19.31 2.22
N ARG A 511 1.73 -20.22 2.72
CA ARG A 511 1.51 -21.55 2.14
C ARG A 511 1.10 -21.47 0.67
N LEU A 512 0.10 -20.64 0.37
CA LEU A 512 -0.35 -20.39 -1.00
C LEU A 512 0.76 -19.78 -1.87
N MET A 513 1.49 -18.77 -1.38
CA MET A 513 2.54 -18.10 -2.16
C MET A 513 3.76 -18.99 -2.45
N PHE A 514 4.15 -19.88 -1.54
CA PHE A 514 5.45 -20.55 -1.63
C PHE A 514 5.38 -22.06 -1.88
N GLU A 515 4.30 -22.75 -1.48
CA GLU A 515 4.11 -24.18 -1.80
C GLU A 515 3.13 -24.39 -2.96
N VAL A 516 2.00 -23.68 -2.95
CA VAL A 516 0.97 -23.86 -3.99
C VAL A 516 1.39 -23.16 -5.27
N PHE A 517 1.63 -21.85 -5.25
CA PHE A 517 1.92 -21.04 -6.45
C PHE A 517 3.41 -20.84 -6.75
N ASP A 518 4.32 -21.21 -5.83
CA ASP A 518 5.77 -21.24 -6.05
C ASP A 518 6.35 -19.93 -6.64
N PHE A 519 6.06 -18.80 -5.96
CA PHE A 519 6.39 -17.44 -6.44
C PHE A 519 7.90 -17.18 -6.67
N GLU A 520 8.81 -18.04 -6.21
CA GLU A 520 10.25 -17.89 -6.44
C GLU A 520 10.82 -18.77 -7.58
N GLN A 521 10.04 -19.70 -8.16
CA GLN A 521 10.39 -20.36 -9.42
C GLN A 521 10.22 -19.42 -10.62
N ILE A 522 11.24 -18.58 -10.83
CA ILE A 522 11.35 -17.64 -11.95
C ILE A 522 11.65 -18.36 -13.28
N GLN A 523 12.15 -19.60 -13.23
CA GLN A 523 12.29 -20.50 -14.38
C GLN A 523 11.17 -21.57 -14.35
N PRO A 524 10.66 -22.01 -15.52
CA PRO A 524 9.79 -23.18 -15.56
C PRO A 524 10.54 -24.42 -15.06
N LYS A 525 9.83 -25.36 -14.43
CA LYS A 525 10.39 -26.70 -14.18
C LYS A 525 10.76 -27.31 -15.53
N VAL A 526 11.96 -27.90 -15.61
CA VAL A 526 12.30 -28.80 -16.71
C VAL A 526 11.35 -30.00 -16.61
N VAL A 527 10.72 -30.33 -17.73
CA VAL A 527 9.82 -31.49 -17.89
C VAL A 527 10.65 -32.67 -18.38
#